data_AF-L8PGS0-F1
#
_entry.id   AF-L8PGS0-F1
#
_cell.length_a   1.000
_cell.length_b   1.000
_cell.length_c   1.000
_cell.angle_alpha   90.00
_cell.angle_beta   90.00
_cell.angle_gamma   90.00
#
_symmetry.space_group_name_H-M   'P 1'
#
loop_
_entity.id
_entity.type
_entity.pdbx_description
1 polymer ?
#
loop_
_entity_poly.entity_id
_entity_poly.type
_entity_poly.pdbx_seq_one_letter_code
_entity_poly.pdbx_strand_id
1 'polypeptide(L)'
;MVDVKEHELVWIISWSSEEFVRTGNPRFMLAGNGPYLVDRVDGGLHQIGVVSAVTGAWEDDYRARIRGLPVRTAVDDLHDVLREIAPARGRVHAVRTLRRRLPVLSPAEAIEYVSGLLEGDAPARLVAVATRELVEPLNPVFGVKTVLSGAAIRAGQSPEG
;
A
#
# COMPACT_ATOMS: atom_id res chain seq x y z
N MET A 1 13.60 -25.88 8.32
CA MET A 1 12.49 -25.56 9.24
C MET A 1 11.54 -24.60 8.54
N VAL A 2 10.24 -24.84 8.64
CA VAL A 2 9.20 -23.98 8.09
C VAL A 2 8.39 -23.43 9.27
N ASP A 3 8.09 -22.15 9.23
CA ASP A 3 7.26 -21.44 10.21
C ASP A 3 6.08 -20.77 9.49
N VAL A 4 4.91 -20.83 10.09
CA VAL A 4 3.68 -20.25 9.55
C VAL A 4 3.09 -19.31 10.58
N LYS A 5 2.97 -18.05 10.21
CA LYS A 5 2.36 -17.01 11.03
C LYS A 5 1.04 -16.56 10.41
N GLU A 6 0.01 -16.48 11.24
CA GLU A 6 -1.27 -15.89 10.83
C GLU A 6 -1.17 -14.37 10.75
N HIS A 7 -1.72 -13.81 9.66
CA HIS A 7 -1.98 -12.39 9.51
C HIS A 7 -3.42 -12.19 9.08
N GLU A 8 -4.00 -11.02 9.29
CA GLU A 8 -5.40 -10.76 8.93
C GLU A 8 -5.67 -10.97 7.43
N LEU A 9 -4.72 -10.60 6.56
CA LEU A 9 -4.83 -10.70 5.09
C LEU A 9 -4.39 -12.05 4.52
N VAL A 10 -3.39 -12.69 5.14
CA VAL A 10 -2.58 -13.76 4.55
C VAL A 10 -2.05 -14.73 5.60
N TRP A 11 -1.60 -15.90 5.16
CA TRP A 11 -0.67 -16.74 5.92
C TRP A 11 0.76 -16.38 5.49
N ILE A 12 1.61 -16.03 6.45
CA ILE A 12 3.02 -15.70 6.20
C ILE A 12 3.84 -16.97 6.41
N ILE A 13 4.48 -17.46 5.35
CA ILE A 13 5.29 -18.68 5.37
C ILE A 13 6.77 -18.29 5.28
N SER A 14 7.50 -18.61 6.35
CA SER A 14 8.95 -18.42 6.43
C SER A 14 9.64 -19.78 6.42
N TRP A 15 10.82 -19.85 5.81
CA TRP A 15 11.61 -21.08 5.80
C TRP A 15 13.09 -20.78 5.95
N SER A 16 13.79 -21.68 6.62
CA SER A 16 15.23 -21.61 6.86
C SER A 16 15.86 -22.96 6.63
N SER A 17 17.13 -22.96 6.22
CA SER A 17 17.89 -24.20 6.11
C SER A 17 18.04 -24.82 7.49
N GLU A 18 17.87 -26.15 7.56
CA GLU A 18 18.06 -26.89 8.80
C GLU A 18 19.47 -26.71 9.36
N GLU A 19 20.46 -26.67 8.46
CA GLU A 19 21.86 -26.47 8.79
C GLU A 19 22.13 -25.09 9.43
N PHE A 20 21.45 -24.03 8.98
CA PHE A 20 21.50 -22.72 9.62
C PHE A 20 20.85 -22.74 11.01
N VAL A 21 19.66 -23.32 11.14
CA VAL A 21 18.97 -23.44 12.43
C VAL A 21 19.82 -24.20 13.45
N ARG A 22 20.52 -25.25 13.00
CA ARG A 22 21.36 -26.10 13.85
C ARG A 22 22.70 -25.46 14.22
N THR A 23 23.34 -24.74 13.30
CA THR A 23 24.74 -24.31 13.45
C THR A 23 24.91 -22.80 13.64
N GLY A 24 23.88 -22.00 13.35
CA GLY A 24 23.96 -20.54 13.31
C GLY A 24 24.89 -20.00 12.23
N ASN A 25 25.43 -20.85 11.34
CA ASN A 25 26.46 -20.45 10.39
C ASN A 25 25.85 -19.63 9.23
N PRO A 26 26.21 -18.34 9.08
CA PRO A 26 25.60 -17.45 8.10
C PRO A 26 25.72 -17.92 6.64
N ARG A 27 26.68 -18.81 6.33
CA ARG A 27 26.84 -19.39 4.98
C ARG A 27 25.65 -20.25 4.52
N PHE A 28 24.86 -20.74 5.48
CA PHE A 28 23.66 -21.53 5.22
C PHE A 28 22.38 -20.69 5.32
N MET A 29 22.52 -19.39 5.61
CA MET A 29 21.39 -18.48 5.63
C MET A 29 20.85 -18.33 4.21
N LEU A 30 19.54 -18.54 4.02
CA LEU A 30 18.84 -18.31 2.75
C LEU A 30 18.60 -16.81 2.54
N ALA A 31 19.66 -16.01 2.69
CA ALA A 31 19.62 -14.56 2.62
C ALA A 31 19.02 -14.09 1.28
N GLY A 32 18.11 -13.12 1.34
CA GLY A 32 17.48 -12.50 0.16
C GLY A 32 16.12 -13.07 -0.24
N ASN A 33 15.74 -14.26 0.22
CA ASN A 33 14.39 -14.78 0.03
C ASN A 33 13.52 -14.36 1.21
N GLY A 34 12.77 -13.27 1.07
CA GLY A 34 11.75 -12.95 2.06
C GLY A 34 10.58 -13.94 2.01
N PRO A 35 9.68 -13.89 3.00
CA PRO A 35 8.64 -14.89 3.17
C PRO A 35 7.65 -14.92 2.01
N TYR A 36 6.97 -16.06 1.89
CA TYR A 36 5.80 -16.17 1.02
C TYR A 36 4.54 -15.74 1.78
N LEU A 37 3.62 -15.14 1.03
CA LEU A 37 2.29 -14.78 1.51
C LEU A 37 1.27 -15.64 0.76
N VAL A 38 0.42 -16.34 1.49
CA VAL A 38 -0.71 -17.07 0.92
C VAL A 38 -1.98 -16.32 1.25
N ASP A 39 -2.69 -15.88 0.21
CA ASP A 39 -3.93 -15.15 0.29
C ASP A 39 -5.00 -15.96 1.03
N ARG A 40 -5.64 -15.36 2.05
CA ARG A 40 -6.66 -16.05 2.85
C ARG A 40 -8.01 -16.28 2.15
N VAL A 41 -8.28 -15.60 1.04
CA VAL A 41 -9.57 -15.64 0.36
C VAL A 41 -9.49 -16.45 -0.92
N ASP A 42 -8.45 -16.24 -1.74
CA ASP A 42 -8.33 -16.90 -3.04
C ASP A 42 -7.15 -17.88 -3.14
N GLY A 43 -6.32 -17.99 -2.10
CA GLY A 43 -5.17 -18.88 -2.04
C GLY A 43 -3.97 -18.44 -2.88
N GLY A 44 -4.00 -17.25 -3.48
CA GLY A 44 -2.89 -16.69 -4.25
C GLY A 44 -1.57 -16.71 -3.49
N LEU A 45 -0.49 -17.11 -4.18
CA LEU A 45 0.87 -17.14 -3.66
C LEU A 45 1.64 -15.90 -4.11
N HIS A 46 2.20 -15.21 -3.13
CA HIS A 46 3.00 -14.00 -3.34
C HIS A 46 4.30 -14.07 -2.56
N GLN A 47 5.25 -13.21 -2.91
CA GLN A 47 6.55 -13.11 -2.27
C GLN A 47 6.85 -11.66 -1.92
N ILE A 48 7.43 -11.43 -0.76
CA ILE A 48 7.92 -10.12 -0.32
C ILE A 48 9.40 -10.20 0.03
N GLY A 49 10.09 -9.07 0.02
CA GLY A 49 11.46 -8.97 0.52
C GLY A 49 11.53 -9.01 2.05
N VAL A 50 12.68 -9.42 2.61
CA VAL A 50 12.89 -9.49 4.07
C VAL A 50 12.65 -8.14 4.75
N VAL A 51 13.14 -7.05 4.15
CA VAL A 51 12.95 -5.71 4.73
C VAL A 51 11.47 -5.35 4.77
N SER A 52 10.73 -5.63 3.69
CA SER A 52 9.28 -5.40 3.65
C SER A 52 8.54 -6.20 4.71
N ALA A 53 8.93 -7.47 4.91
CA ALA A 53 8.34 -8.33 5.93
C ALA A 53 8.57 -7.82 7.37
N VAL A 54 9.77 -7.29 7.64
CA VAL A 54 10.13 -6.75 8.97
C VAL A 54 9.43 -5.42 9.25
N THR A 55 9.32 -4.55 8.25
CA THR A 55 8.71 -3.22 8.43
C THR A 55 7.18 -3.22 8.29
N GLY A 56 6.60 -4.28 7.72
CA GLY A 56 5.17 -4.32 7.38
C GLY A 56 4.81 -3.52 6.11
N ALA A 57 5.79 -2.93 5.41
CA ALA A 57 5.54 -2.04 4.27
C ALA A 57 4.83 -2.71 3.07
N TRP A 58 4.81 -4.05 3.02
CA TRP A 58 4.11 -4.82 1.99
C TRP A 58 2.60 -4.69 2.07
N GLU A 59 2.06 -4.35 3.23
CA GLU A 59 0.64 -4.43 3.54
C GLU A 59 -0.23 -3.48 2.71
N ASP A 60 0.21 -2.24 2.54
CA ASP A 60 -0.54 -1.24 1.76
C ASP A 60 -0.56 -1.59 0.28
N ASP A 61 0.59 -2.05 -0.26
CA ASP A 61 0.66 -2.57 -1.62
C ASP A 61 -0.22 -3.81 -1.80
N TYR A 62 -0.26 -4.70 -0.81
CA TYR A 62 -1.10 -5.89 -0.85
C TYR A 62 -2.59 -5.52 -0.87
N ARG A 63 -3.04 -4.64 0.03
CA ARG A 63 -4.43 -4.18 0.06
C ARG A 63 -4.79 -3.47 -1.24
N ALA A 64 -3.99 -2.51 -1.68
CA ALA A 64 -4.33 -1.70 -2.84
C ALA A 64 -4.23 -2.48 -4.16
N ARG A 65 -3.07 -3.08 -4.47
CA ARG A 65 -2.80 -3.65 -5.79
C ARG A 65 -3.23 -5.11 -5.91
N ILE A 66 -3.00 -5.91 -4.88
CA ILE A 66 -3.32 -7.35 -4.94
C ILE A 66 -4.81 -7.58 -4.65
N ARG A 67 -5.34 -6.93 -3.62
CA ARG A 67 -6.74 -7.09 -3.20
C ARG A 67 -7.72 -6.09 -3.79
N GLY A 68 -7.24 -4.99 -4.36
CA GLY A 68 -8.12 -3.92 -4.85
C GLY A 68 -8.92 -3.24 -3.73
N LEU A 69 -8.46 -3.36 -2.48
CA LEU A 69 -9.10 -2.73 -1.32
C LEU A 69 -8.72 -1.24 -1.26
N PRO A 70 -9.66 -0.37 -0.86
CA PRO A 70 -9.34 1.03 -0.65
C PRO A 70 -8.32 1.16 0.49
N VAL A 71 -7.17 1.77 0.19
CA VAL A 71 -6.16 2.17 1.18
C VAL A 71 -6.24 3.68 1.32
N ARG A 72 -6.31 4.17 2.56
CA ARG A 72 -6.31 5.60 2.85
C ARG A 72 -4.94 6.18 2.48
N THR A 73 -4.96 7.24 1.68
CA THR A 73 -3.77 7.88 1.12
C THR A 73 -3.49 9.20 1.82
N ALA A 74 -2.28 9.75 1.62
CA ALA A 74 -1.94 11.10 2.07
C ALA A 74 -2.87 12.19 1.48
N VAL A 75 -3.53 11.92 0.35
CA VAL A 75 -4.54 12.81 -0.23
C VAL A 75 -5.84 12.77 0.57
N ASP A 76 -6.24 11.59 1.05
CA ASP A 76 -7.41 11.46 1.93
C ASP A 76 -7.20 12.21 3.24
N ASP A 77 -6.02 12.08 3.85
CA ASP A 77 -5.66 12.82 5.08
C ASP A 77 -5.62 14.33 4.83
N LEU A 78 -5.15 14.76 3.65
CA LEU A 78 -5.22 16.16 3.26
C LEU A 78 -6.68 16.63 3.16
N HIS A 79 -7.57 15.84 2.55
CA HIS A 79 -8.98 16.21 2.42
C HIS A 79 -9.66 16.38 3.77
N ASP A 80 -9.42 15.47 4.71
CA ASP A 80 -9.99 15.54 6.05
C ASP A 80 -9.54 16.80 6.79
N VAL A 81 -8.23 17.11 6.74
CA VAL A 81 -7.67 18.33 7.33
C VAL A 81 -8.31 19.59 6.74
N LEU A 82 -8.53 19.63 5.42
CA LEU A 82 -9.14 20.80 4.78
C LEU A 82 -10.62 20.94 5.14
N ARG A 83 -11.36 19.82 5.21
CA ARG A 83 -12.76 19.79 5.64
C ARG A 83 -12.94 20.16 7.10
N GLU A 84 -11.96 19.89 7.95
CA GLU A 84 -11.94 20.33 9.35
C GLU A 84 -11.64 21.84 9.48
N ILE A 85 -10.63 22.33 8.76
CA ILE A 85 -10.17 23.73 8.86
C ILE A 85 -11.20 24.71 8.30
N ALA A 86 -11.85 24.38 7.19
CA ALA A 86 -12.76 25.30 6.51
C ALA A 86 -13.91 25.81 7.39
N PRO A 87 -14.68 24.98 8.11
CA PRO A 87 -15.72 25.45 9.03
C PRO A 87 -15.14 26.12 10.28
N ALA A 88 -13.98 25.69 10.77
CA ALA A 88 -13.40 26.21 12.02
C ALA A 88 -12.70 27.57 11.86
N ARG A 89 -12.05 27.81 10.73
CA ARG A 89 -11.16 28.98 10.50
C ARG A 89 -11.40 29.69 9.17
N GLY A 90 -12.37 29.22 8.38
CA GLY A 90 -12.75 29.80 7.10
C GLY A 90 -11.95 29.26 5.91
N ARG A 91 -12.54 29.40 4.72
CA ARG A 91 -12.03 28.93 3.42
C ARG A 91 -10.61 29.42 3.13
N VAL A 92 -10.30 30.67 3.47
CA VAL A 92 -8.96 31.26 3.25
C VAL A 92 -7.87 30.52 4.02
N HIS A 93 -8.17 30.06 5.25
CA HIS A 93 -7.21 29.29 6.04
C HIS A 93 -6.99 27.91 5.45
N ALA A 94 -8.06 27.25 4.97
CA ALA A 94 -7.94 25.97 4.26
C ALA A 94 -7.09 26.10 2.98
N VAL A 95 -7.32 27.13 2.16
CA VAL A 95 -6.50 27.42 0.97
C VAL A 95 -5.03 27.65 1.33
N ARG A 96 -4.75 28.37 2.42
CA ARG A 96 -3.38 28.59 2.90
C ARG A 96 -2.73 27.29 3.37
N THR A 97 -3.46 26.43 4.08
CA THR A 97 -2.97 25.12 4.51
C THR A 97 -2.69 24.22 3.31
N LEU A 98 -3.59 24.16 2.33
CA LEU A 98 -3.39 23.42 1.09
C LEU A 98 -2.10 23.86 0.39
N ARG A 99 -1.91 25.16 0.17
CA ARG A 99 -0.72 25.68 -0.52
C ARG A 99 0.58 25.50 0.24
N ARG A 100 0.54 25.39 1.57
CA ARG A 100 1.74 25.06 2.37
C ARG A 100 2.18 23.61 2.13
N ARG A 101 1.24 22.70 1.92
CA ARG A 101 1.53 21.29 1.62
C ARG A 101 1.77 21.05 0.12
N LEU A 102 1.09 21.79 -0.74
CA LEU A 102 1.16 21.71 -2.20
C LEU A 102 1.56 23.08 -2.79
N PRO A 103 2.83 23.49 -2.65
CA PRO A 103 3.30 24.77 -3.17
C PRO A 103 3.26 24.85 -4.71
N VAL A 104 3.19 23.71 -5.40
CA VAL A 104 3.04 23.61 -6.86
C VAL A 104 1.72 24.18 -7.37
N LEU A 105 0.67 24.20 -6.54
CA LEU A 105 -0.63 24.75 -6.92
C LEU A 105 -0.57 26.29 -6.90
N SER A 106 -1.03 26.89 -8.01
CA SER A 106 -1.24 28.32 -8.07
C SER A 106 -2.33 28.76 -7.07
N PRO A 107 -2.41 30.05 -6.72
CA PRO A 107 -3.47 30.57 -5.86
C PRO A 107 -4.89 30.24 -6.39
N ALA A 108 -5.10 30.35 -7.71
CA ALA A 108 -6.39 30.07 -8.32
C ALA A 108 -6.74 28.58 -8.24
N GLU A 109 -5.80 27.69 -8.56
CA GLU A 109 -6.01 26.24 -8.45
C GLU A 109 -6.26 25.80 -7.01
N ALA A 110 -5.57 26.40 -6.03
CA ALA A 110 -5.81 26.09 -4.62
C ALA A 110 -7.20 26.55 -4.15
N ILE A 111 -7.67 27.71 -4.62
CA ILE A 111 -9.04 28.15 -4.36
C ILE A 111 -10.02 27.17 -4.98
N GLU A 112 -9.83 26.80 -6.25
CA GLU A 112 -10.70 25.86 -6.96
C GLU A 112 -10.73 24.48 -6.28
N TYR A 113 -9.57 23.97 -5.85
CA TYR A 113 -9.45 22.72 -5.13
C TYR A 113 -10.31 22.72 -3.87
N VAL A 114 -10.10 23.69 -2.98
CA VAL A 114 -10.85 23.80 -1.72
C VAL A 114 -12.32 24.04 -2.00
N SER A 115 -12.65 24.78 -3.06
CA SER A 115 -14.03 25.02 -3.46
C SER A 115 -14.76 23.75 -3.82
N GLY A 116 -14.24 23.00 -4.78
CA GLY A 116 -14.82 21.72 -5.20
C GLY A 116 -14.89 20.74 -4.04
N LEU A 117 -13.84 20.65 -3.22
CA LEU A 117 -13.80 19.74 -2.07
C LEU A 117 -14.88 20.02 -1.01
N LEU A 118 -15.25 21.29 -0.80
CA LEU A 118 -16.29 21.66 0.16
C LEU A 118 -17.69 21.57 -0.42
N GLU A 119 -17.83 21.68 -1.74
CA GLU A 119 -19.09 21.56 -2.47
C GLU A 119 -19.39 20.11 -2.90
N GLY A 120 -18.40 19.22 -2.80
CA GLY A 120 -18.46 17.80 -3.11
C GLY A 120 -17.06 17.21 -3.23
N ASP A 121 -16.64 16.97 -4.48
CA ASP A 121 -15.32 16.43 -4.79
C ASP A 121 -14.37 17.49 -5.34
N ALA A 122 -13.11 17.41 -4.93
CA ALA A 122 -12.06 18.22 -5.53
C ALA A 122 -11.91 17.88 -7.03
N PRO A 123 -11.62 18.86 -7.90
CA PRO A 123 -11.46 18.60 -9.33
C PRO A 123 -10.40 17.53 -9.60
N ALA A 124 -10.76 16.48 -10.34
CA ALA A 124 -9.91 15.30 -10.56
C ALA A 124 -8.50 15.64 -11.06
N ARG A 125 -8.37 16.65 -11.92
CA ARG A 125 -7.07 17.11 -12.43
C ARG A 125 -6.15 17.67 -11.34
N LEU A 126 -6.71 18.30 -10.31
CA LEU A 126 -5.96 18.84 -9.18
C LEU A 126 -5.69 17.75 -8.13
N VAL A 127 -6.61 16.79 -7.97
CA VAL A 127 -6.39 15.57 -7.18
C VAL A 127 -5.23 14.75 -7.76
N ALA A 128 -5.11 14.66 -9.09
CA ALA A 128 -3.98 14.00 -9.74
C ALA A 128 -2.65 14.67 -9.42
N VAL A 129 -2.60 16.01 -9.38
CA VAL A 129 -1.42 16.76 -8.92
C VAL A 129 -1.13 16.44 -7.45
N ALA A 130 -2.13 16.55 -6.56
CA ALA A 130 -1.95 16.22 -5.15
C ALA A 130 -1.46 14.79 -4.92
N THR A 131 -1.97 13.83 -5.69
CA THR A 131 -1.56 12.42 -5.63
C THR A 131 -0.09 12.29 -6.01
N ARG A 132 0.32 12.90 -7.14
CA ARG A 132 1.71 12.86 -7.60
C ARG A 132 2.69 13.47 -6.60
N GLU A 133 2.28 14.54 -5.91
CA GLU A 133 3.17 15.25 -4.98
C GLU A 133 3.18 14.64 -3.56
N LEU A 134 2.09 14.02 -3.11
CA LEU A 134 1.95 13.54 -1.72
C LEU A 134 2.03 12.03 -1.56
N VAL A 135 1.67 11.25 -2.58
CA VAL A 135 1.72 9.80 -2.50
C VAL A 135 3.08 9.35 -3.02
N GLU A 136 3.93 8.91 -2.10
CA GLU A 136 5.23 8.34 -2.47
C GLU A 136 5.02 7.15 -3.41
N PRO A 137 5.73 7.10 -4.56
CA PRO A 137 5.71 5.93 -5.42
C PRO A 137 6.14 4.71 -4.62
N LEU A 138 5.45 3.58 -4.82
CA LEU A 138 5.85 2.32 -4.19
C LEU A 138 7.30 2.00 -4.54
N ASN A 139 8.16 1.95 -3.51
CA ASN A 139 9.51 1.44 -3.70
C ASN A 139 9.41 -0.06 -4.04
N PRO A 140 9.90 -0.51 -5.21
CA PRO A 140 9.75 -1.89 -5.64
C PRO A 140 10.42 -2.90 -4.68
N VAL A 141 11.38 -2.46 -3.87
CA VAL A 141 11.98 -3.29 -2.80
C VAL A 141 10.94 -3.72 -1.75
N PHE A 142 9.92 -2.90 -1.51
CA PHE A 142 8.84 -3.19 -0.58
C PHE A 142 7.63 -3.86 -1.23
N GLY A 143 7.59 -3.89 -2.57
CA GLY A 143 6.46 -4.40 -3.32
C GLY A 143 6.26 -5.91 -3.17
N VAL A 144 4.99 -6.30 -3.20
CA VAL A 144 4.54 -7.68 -3.25
C VAL A 144 4.67 -8.19 -4.69
N LYS A 145 5.39 -9.30 -4.87
CA LYS A 145 5.48 -10.01 -6.14
C LYS A 145 4.50 -11.17 -6.17
N THR A 146 3.57 -11.18 -7.13
CA THR A 146 2.71 -12.36 -7.36
C THR A 146 3.52 -13.48 -8.00
N VAL A 147 3.50 -14.65 -7.37
CA VAL A 147 4.10 -15.89 -7.89
C VAL A 147 3.04 -16.71 -8.61
N LEU A 148 1.87 -16.85 -8.00
CA LEU A 148 0.71 -17.54 -8.58
C LEU A 148 -0.58 -16.85 -8.09
N SER A 149 -1.43 -16.40 -9.00
CA SER A 149 -2.69 -15.77 -8.60
C SER A 149 -3.73 -16.81 -8.17
N GLY A 150 -4.66 -16.45 -7.27
CA GLY A 150 -5.76 -17.34 -6.90
C GLY A 150 -6.69 -17.67 -8.07
N ALA A 151 -6.77 -16.79 -9.08
CA ALA A 151 -7.45 -17.10 -10.33
C ALA A 151 -6.77 -18.27 -11.09
N ALA A 152 -5.44 -18.26 -11.18
CA ALA A 152 -4.69 -19.33 -11.83
C ALA A 152 -4.79 -20.66 -11.06
N ILE A 153 -4.77 -20.61 -9.71
CA ILE A 153 -4.97 -21.79 -8.86
C ILE A 153 -6.32 -22.43 -9.13
N ARG A 154 -7.40 -21.63 -9.15
CA ARG A 154 -8.76 -22.13 -9.40
C ARG A 154 -8.94 -22.68 -10.81
N ALA A 155 -8.33 -22.04 -11.81
CA ALA A 155 -8.38 -22.52 -13.19
C ALA A 155 -7.71 -23.91 -13.35
N GLY A 156 -6.59 -24.15 -12.67
CA GLY A 156 -5.91 -25.45 -12.66
C GLY A 156 -6.61 -26.54 -11.82
N GLN A 157 -7.64 -26.18 -11.05
CA GLN A 157 -8.45 -27.10 -10.23
C GLN A 157 -9.81 -27.43 -10.86
N SER A 158 -10.18 -26.82 -11.99
CA SER A 158 -11.39 -27.23 -12.71
C SER A 158 -11.17 -28.64 -13.26
N PRO A 159 -12.04 -29.62 -12.95
CA PRO A 159 -11.94 -30.94 -13.55
C PRO A 159 -12.19 -30.77 -15.05
N GLU A 160 -11.27 -31.26 -15.88
CA GLU A 160 -11.59 -31.51 -17.28
C GLU A 160 -12.83 -32.43 -17.31
N GLY A 161 -13.88 -31.98 -18.00
CA GLY A 161 -15.13 -32.72 -18.18
C GLY A 161 -15.00 -33.91 -19.10
#